data_AF-A0A352HRY5-F1
#
_entry.id   AF-A0A352HRY5-F1
#
_cell.length_a   1.000
_cell.length_b   1.000
_cell.length_c   1.000
_cell.angle_alpha   90.00
_cell.angle_beta   90.00
_cell.angle_gamma   90.00
#
_symmetry.space_group_name_H-M   'P 1'
#
loop_
_entity.id
_entity.type
_entity.pdbx_description
1 polymer ?
#
loop_
_entity_poly.entity_id
_entity_poly.type
_entity_poly.pdbx_seq_one_letter_code
_entity_poly.pdbx_strand_id
1 'polypeptide(L)'
;HLERNFAHLVSAEIARQLGIPFYADAASCRSKQRVNAVFELNVCPSEQNIIIFDDFVTTGQTMLAMKRLFEPLGKNVLFVAGINNKA
;
A
#
# COMPACT_ATOMS: atom_id res chain seq x y z
N HIS A 1 -22.15 -4.91 -3.21
CA HIS A 1 -21.46 -4.21 -2.11
C HIS A 1 -20.09 -4.86 -1.97
N LEU A 2 -19.01 -4.14 -2.32
CA LEU A 2 -17.65 -4.70 -2.29
C LEU A 2 -17.30 -5.10 -0.85
N GLU A 3 -17.07 -6.39 -0.62
CA GLU A 3 -16.33 -6.84 0.56
C GLU A 3 -14.98 -6.11 0.57
N ARG A 4 -14.71 -5.37 1.65
CA ARG A 4 -13.40 -4.74 1.84
C ARG A 4 -12.37 -5.86 1.99
N ASN A 5 -11.34 -5.86 1.14
CA ASN A 5 -10.32 -6.91 1.15
C ASN A 5 -9.51 -6.89 2.47
N PHE A 6 -8.84 -8.01 2.78
CA PHE A 6 -8.09 -8.19 4.02
C PHE A 6 -7.06 -7.07 4.26
N ALA A 7 -6.27 -6.71 3.25
CA ALA A 7 -5.31 -5.62 3.34
C ALA A 7 -5.94 -4.29 3.77
N HIS A 8 -7.09 -3.91 3.19
CA HIS A 8 -7.78 -2.68 3.56
C HIS A 8 -8.26 -2.69 5.01
N LEU A 9 -8.88 -3.79 5.46
CA LEU A 9 -9.40 -3.88 6.83
C LEU A 9 -8.28 -3.84 7.88
N VAL A 10 -7.19 -4.58 7.64
CA VAL A 10 -6.07 -4.64 8.59
C VAL A 10 -5.32 -3.31 8.63
N SER A 11 -5.02 -2.72 7.48
CA SER A 11 -4.30 -1.44 7.41
C SER A 11 -5.10 -0.29 8.02
N ALA A 12 -6.42 -0.26 7.82
CA ALA A 12 -7.30 0.73 8.48
C ALA A 12 -7.29 0.58 10.00
N GLU A 13 -7.33 -0.66 10.51
CA GLU A 13 -7.30 -0.91 11.96
C GLU A 13 -5.93 -0.58 12.58
N ILE A 14 -4.83 -0.90 11.89
CA ILE A 14 -3.47 -0.49 12.31
C ILE A 14 -3.39 1.04 12.41
N ALA A 15 -3.86 1.75 11.37
CA ALA A 15 -3.84 3.21 11.37
C ALA A 15 -4.66 3.79 12.54
N ARG A 16 -5.84 3.22 12.80
CA ARG A 16 -6.71 3.59 13.93
C ARG A 16 -6.02 3.37 15.28
N GLN A 17 -5.36 2.23 15.48
CA GLN A 17 -4.67 1.92 16.74
C GLN A 17 -3.43 2.80 16.97
N LEU A 18 -2.71 3.15 15.90
CA LEU A 18 -1.54 4.03 15.96
C LEU A 18 -1.90 5.52 16.01
N GLY A 19 -3.15 5.88 15.73
CA GLY A 19 -3.59 7.28 15.66
C GLY A 19 -3.00 8.05 14.48
N ILE A 20 -2.74 7.37 13.35
CA ILE A 20 -2.15 7.97 12.15
C ILE A 20 -3.19 8.08 11.01
N PRO A 21 -3.03 9.02 10.06
CA PRO A 21 -3.92 9.12 8.91
C PRO A 21 -3.93 7.83 8.06
N PHE A 22 -5.11 7.49 7.53
CA PHE A 22 -5.28 6.34 6.65
C PHE A 22 -5.66 6.79 5.24
N TYR A 23 -4.87 6.37 4.24
CA TYR A 23 -5.06 6.70 2.83
C TYR A 23 -5.37 5.45 2.01
N ALA A 24 -6.65 5.06 1.94
CA ALA A 24 -7.08 3.82 1.29
C ALA A 24 -6.71 3.73 -0.20
N ASP A 25 -6.74 4.86 -0.91
CA ASP A 25 -6.54 4.93 -2.36
C ASP A 25 -5.36 5.84 -2.75
N ALA A 26 -4.31 5.90 -1.91
CA ALA A 26 -3.15 6.77 -2.14
C ALA A 26 -2.50 6.52 -3.51
N ALA A 27 -2.42 5.25 -3.92
CA ALA A 27 -1.88 4.85 -5.21
C ALA A 27 -2.81 3.83 -5.87
N SER A 28 -2.95 3.91 -7.19
CA SER A 28 -3.72 2.96 -7.99
C SER A 28 -2.90 2.35 -9.11
N CYS A 29 -3.13 1.07 -9.40
CA CYS A 29 -2.50 0.39 -10.53
C CYS A 29 -3.33 0.62 -11.79
N ARG A 30 -2.76 1.25 -12.83
CA ARG A 30 -3.45 1.39 -14.13
C ARG A 30 -3.34 0.13 -15.00
N SER A 31 -2.34 -0.71 -14.74
CA SER A 31 -2.04 -1.90 -15.54
C SER A 31 -2.77 -3.14 -15.01
N LYS A 32 -3.50 -3.84 -15.88
CA LYS A 32 -4.03 -5.19 -15.58
C LYS A 32 -2.96 -6.28 -15.74
N GLN A 33 -1.76 -5.94 -16.21
CA GLN A 33 -0.65 -6.89 -16.38
C GLN A 33 0.17 -6.96 -15.09
N ARG A 34 0.43 -8.17 -14.61
CA ARG A 34 1.26 -8.42 -13.40
C ARG A 34 2.75 -8.15 -13.63
N VAL A 35 3.19 -8.10 -14.89
CA VAL A 35 4.54 -7.76 -15.29
C VAL A 35 4.57 -6.26 -15.60
N ASN A 36 5.46 -5.50 -14.96
CA ASN A 36 5.54 -4.04 -15.08
C ASN A 36 4.27 -3.29 -14.66
N ALA A 37 3.70 -3.63 -13.52
CA ALA A 37 2.59 -2.87 -12.95
C ALA A 37 3.01 -1.40 -12.75
N VAL A 38 2.30 -0.49 -13.43
CA VAL A 38 2.50 0.95 -13.29
C VAL A 38 1.50 1.47 -12.28
N PHE A 39 2.03 2.02 -11.19
CA PHE A 39 1.26 2.69 -10.15
C PHE A 39 1.33 4.19 -10.34
N GLU A 40 0.22 4.85 -10.06
CA GLU A 40 0.12 6.30 -10.03
C GLU A 40 -0.41 6.78 -8.69
N LEU A 41 0.06 7.95 -8.29
CA LEU A 41 -0.33 8.59 -7.05
C LEU A 41 -1.64 9.35 -7.25
N ASN A 42 -2.70 8.92 -6.58
CA ASN A 42 -3.97 9.64 -6.57
C ASN A 42 -3.97 10.71 -5.48
N VAL A 43 -3.41 10.38 -4.31
CA VAL A 43 -3.32 11.25 -3.15
C VAL A 43 -1.92 11.12 -2.57
N CYS A 44 -1.21 12.25 -2.47
CA CYS A 44 0.08 12.31 -1.80
C CYS A 44 -0.14 12.47 -0.29
N PRO A 45 0.28 11.53 0.57
CA PRO A 45 0.25 11.72 2.01
C PRO A 45 1.09 12.94 2.42
N SER A 46 0.57 13.76 3.34
CA SER A 46 1.32 14.90 3.88
C SER A 46 2.54 14.44 4.69
N GLU A 47 2.45 13.27 5.32
CA GLU A 47 3.44 12.75 6.26
C GLU A 47 4.73 12.34 5.55
N GLN A 48 5.87 12.57 6.20
CA GLN A 48 7.19 12.23 5.66
C GLN A 48 7.47 10.72 5.71
N ASN A 49 6.96 10.06 6.75
CA ASN A 49 7.12 8.62 6.98
C ASN A 49 5.80 7.93 6.65
N ILE A 50 5.83 6.96 5.76
CA ILE A 50 4.65 6.30 5.20
C ILE A 50 4.77 4.80 5.47
N ILE A 51 3.67 4.19 5.92
CA ILE A 51 3.53 2.75 6.01
C ILE A 51 2.71 2.28 4.82
N ILE A 52 3.27 1.37 4.02
CA ILE A 52 2.56 0.71 2.92
C ILE A 52 2.27 -0.72 3.35
N PHE A 53 0.98 -1.08 3.33
CA PHE A 53 0.50 -2.40 3.73
C PHE A 53 0.02 -3.21 2.53
N ASP A 54 0.40 -4.48 2.47
CA ASP A 54 -0.04 -5.44 1.45
C ASP A 54 -0.42 -6.78 2.11
N ASP A 55 -1.25 -7.60 1.46
CA ASP A 55 -1.73 -8.89 2.02
C ASP A 55 -0.88 -10.10 1.63
N PHE A 56 -0.11 -10.03 0.55
CA PHE A 56 0.89 -11.05 0.25
C PHE A 56 2.01 -10.52 -0.63
N VAL A 57 3.24 -10.98 -0.37
CA VAL A 57 4.39 -10.68 -1.22
C VAL A 57 4.63 -11.87 -2.14
N THR A 58 4.61 -11.64 -3.45
CA THR A 58 5.06 -12.62 -4.46
C THR A 58 6.45 -12.26 -4.95
N THR A 59 6.55 -11.61 -6.10
CA THR A 59 7.82 -11.23 -6.74
C THR A 59 8.37 -9.89 -6.23
N GLY A 60 7.71 -9.28 -5.25
CA GLY A 60 8.07 -7.96 -4.71
C GLY A 60 7.84 -6.78 -5.68
N GLN A 61 7.22 -7.01 -6.85
CA GLN A 61 7.04 -5.95 -7.85
C GLN A 61 6.14 -4.81 -7.37
N THR A 62 5.08 -5.12 -6.61
CA THR A 62 4.23 -4.10 -5.97
C THR A 62 5.05 -3.21 -5.04
N MET A 63 5.88 -3.81 -4.17
CA MET A 63 6.73 -3.07 -3.25
C MET A 63 7.74 -2.18 -3.99
N LEU A 64 8.39 -2.71 -5.03
CA LEU A 64 9.33 -1.96 -5.84
C LEU A 64 8.65 -0.79 -6.58
N ALA A 65 7.45 -1.00 -7.12
CA ALA A 65 6.71 0.04 -7.80
C ALA A 65 6.26 1.15 -6.84
N MET A 66 5.78 0.79 -5.65
CA MET A 66 5.45 1.76 -4.60
C MET A 66 6.68 2.54 -4.13
N LYS A 67 7.83 1.87 -3.94
CA LYS A 67 9.09 2.54 -3.61
C LYS A 67 9.45 3.57 -4.68
N ARG A 68 9.41 3.19 -5.96
CA ARG A 68 9.69 4.09 -7.09
C ARG A 68 8.70 5.25 -7.19
N LEU A 69 7.46 5.07 -6.75
CA LEU A 69 6.45 6.13 -6.74
C LEU A 69 6.75 7.21 -5.69
N PHE A 70 7.22 6.81 -4.50
CA PHE A 70 7.43 7.72 -3.37
C PHE A 70 8.88 8.21 -3.22
N GLU A 71 9.86 7.52 -3.79
CA GLU A 71 11.28 7.89 -3.75
C GLU A 71 11.58 9.29 -4.35
N PRO A 72 11.02 9.69 -5.51
CA PRO A 72 11.20 11.04 -6.04
C PRO A 72 10.58 12.13 -5.17
N LEU A 73 9.61 11.78 -4.33
CA LEU A 73 8.96 12.69 -3.38
C LEU A 73 9.76 12.83 -2.07
N GLY A 74 10.89 12.12 -1.97
CA GLY A 74 11.77 12.12 -0.80
C GLY A 74 11.15 11.48 0.43
N LYS A 75 10.08 10.69 0.31
CA LYS A 75 9.37 10.08 1.45
C LYS A 75 10.12 8.86 1.99
N ASN A 76 10.03 8.64 3.30
CA ASN A 76 10.54 7.44 3.95
C ASN A 76 9.43 6.38 3.99
N VAL A 77 9.66 5.22 3.39
CA VAL A 77 8.63 4.18 3.25
C VAL A 77 9.00 2.94 4.06
N LEU A 78 8.09 2.52 4.94
CA LEU A 78 8.11 1.21 5.60
C LEU A 78 7.09 0.29 4.92
N PHE A 79 7.53 -0.88 4.47
CA PHE A 79 6.63 -1.89 3.92
C PHE A 79 6.26 -2.92 4.98
N VAL A 80 4.98 -3.24 5.07
CA VAL A 80 4.42 -4.28 5.92
C VAL A 80 3.59 -5.21 5.06
N ALA A 81 3.84 -6.52 5.17
CA ALA A 81 3.02 -7.54 4.54
C ALA A 81 2.32 -8.35 5.63
N GLY A 82 0.99 -8.41 5.58
CA GLY A 82 0.20 -9.20 6.53
C GLY A 82 -0.29 -10.48 5.87
N ILE A 83 0.08 -11.64 6.42
CA ILE A 83 -0.35 -12.93 5.87
C ILE A 83 -1.68 -13.36 6.53
N ASN A 84 -2.71 -13.59 5.72
CA ASN A 84 -3.97 -14.17 6.19
C ASN A 84 -3.91 -15.71 6.15
N ASN A 85 -3.46 -16.34 7.25
CA ASN A 85 -3.36 -17.79 7.37
C ASN A 85 -4.69 -18.50 7.70
N LYS A 86 -5.83 -17.99 7.22
CA LYS A 86 -7.09 -18.75 7.32
C LYS A 86 -7.01 -19.97 6.40
N ALA A 87 -6.61 -21.10 6.99
CA ALA A 87 -6.82 -22.44 6.45
C ALA A 87 -8.32 -22.80 6.45
#